data_AF-A0A3E0NFL9-F1
#
_entry.id   AF-A0A3E0NFL9-F1
#
_cell.length_a   1.000
_cell.length_b   1.000
_cell.length_c   1.000
_cell.angle_alpha   90.00
_cell.angle_beta   90.00
_cell.angle_gamma   90.00
#
_symmetry.space_group_name_H-M   'P 1'
#
loop_
_entity.id
_entity.type
_entity.pdbx_description
1 polymer ?
#
loop_
_entity_poly.entity_id
_entity_poly.type
_entity_poly.pdbx_seq_one_letter_code
_entity_poly.pdbx_strand_id
1 'polypeptide(L)'
;PNFRGDSAFYTWLYRIAANAAKNHLVAQGRRPSSDLALDDSESLEIPGRLRDNESPDEVIMGQQLESLISATIEGLPSELRAALTLREFEGLSYEEIAEVLECPVGTVRSRIFRAREAIDSKVAAQLQGNLG
;
A
#
# COMPACT_ATOMS: atom_id res chain seq x y z
N PRO A 1 3.85 27.51 -5.50
CA PRO A 1 4.21 26.09 -5.67
C PRO A 1 3.41 25.22 -4.69
N ASN A 2 2.21 24.80 -5.09
CA ASN A 2 1.37 23.97 -4.23
C ASN A 2 1.77 22.50 -4.42
N PHE A 3 2.24 21.91 -3.32
CA PHE A 3 2.49 20.49 -3.20
C PHE A 3 1.15 19.76 -3.29
N ARG A 4 0.89 19.10 -4.43
CA ARG A 4 -0.24 18.19 -4.59
C ARG A 4 0.05 16.93 -3.77
N GLY A 5 -0.86 16.56 -2.88
CA GLY A 5 -0.70 15.48 -1.90
C GLY A 5 -0.50 14.08 -2.48
N ASP A 6 -0.44 13.94 -3.81
CA ASP A 6 -0.28 12.70 -4.57
C ASP A 6 0.98 11.92 -4.19
N SER A 7 2.07 12.61 -3.85
CA SER A 7 3.31 11.95 -3.45
C SER A 7 3.15 11.16 -2.14
N ALA A 8 2.32 11.61 -1.20
CA ALA A 8 2.18 10.93 0.09
C ALA A 8 1.40 9.61 -0.03
N PHE A 9 0.41 9.53 -0.93
CA PHE A 9 -0.35 8.31 -1.18
C PHE A 9 0.47 7.26 -1.91
N TYR A 10 1.01 7.61 -3.08
CA TYR A 10 1.85 6.68 -3.84
C TYR A 10 3.06 6.26 -3.04
N THR A 11 3.67 7.17 -2.26
CA THR A 11 4.75 6.79 -1.34
C THR A 11 4.26 5.86 -0.23
N TRP A 12 3.08 6.08 0.35
CA TRP A 12 2.52 5.19 1.37
C TRP A 12 2.20 3.81 0.81
N LEU A 13 1.51 3.74 -0.34
CA LEU A 13 1.17 2.49 -1.01
C LEU A 13 2.43 1.77 -1.50
N TYR A 14 3.39 2.50 -2.06
CA TYR A 14 4.69 1.95 -2.43
C TYR A 14 5.45 1.42 -1.21
N ARG A 15 5.41 2.12 -0.07
CA ARG A 15 6.00 1.62 1.18
C ARG A 15 5.30 0.36 1.67
N ILE A 16 3.98 0.26 1.54
CA ILE A 16 3.24 -0.98 1.84
C ILE A 16 3.70 -2.09 0.91
N ALA A 17 3.71 -1.86 -0.40
CA ALA A 17 4.14 -2.85 -1.40
C ALA A 17 5.61 -3.27 -1.23
N ALA A 18 6.51 -2.34 -0.94
CA ALA A 18 7.92 -2.60 -0.72
C ALA A 18 8.17 -3.34 0.60
N ASN A 19 7.49 -2.94 1.70
CA ASN A 19 7.55 -3.66 2.96
C ASN A 19 6.96 -5.07 2.82
N ALA A 20 5.92 -5.20 2.02
CA ALA A 20 5.29 -6.47 1.70
C ALA A 20 6.24 -7.42 0.98
N ALA A 21 6.86 -6.94 -0.11
CA ALA A 21 7.85 -7.68 -0.88
C ALA A 21 9.06 -8.07 0.00
N LYS A 22 9.57 -7.13 0.82
CA LYS A 22 10.68 -7.40 1.74
C LYS A 22 10.34 -8.49 2.75
N ASN A 23 9.16 -8.43 3.37
CA ASN A 23 8.73 -9.45 4.33
C ASN A 23 8.59 -10.84 3.68
N HIS A 24 8.08 -10.88 2.44
CA HIS A 24 7.99 -12.10 1.67
C HIS A 24 9.38 -12.72 1.39
N LEU A 25 10.33 -11.91 0.90
CA LEU A 25 11.70 -12.35 0.63
C LEU A 25 12.43 -12.84 1.90
N VAL A 26 12.31 -12.11 3.02
CA VAL A 26 12.92 -12.51 4.30
C VAL A 26 12.37 -13.84 4.80
N ALA A 27 11.08 -14.09 4.62
CA ALA A 27 10.47 -15.34 5.04
C ALA A 27 10.79 -16.50 4.09
N GLN A 28 10.94 -16.26 2.79
CA GLN A 28 11.51 -17.25 1.86
C GLN A 28 12.96 -17.63 2.23
N GLY A 29 13.76 -16.64 2.65
CA GLY A 29 15.15 -16.82 3.10
C GLY A 29 15.33 -17.57 4.43
N ARG A 30 14.24 -17.86 5.17
CA ARG A 30 14.28 -18.72 6.37
C ARG A 30 14.18 -20.22 6.06
N ARG A 31 14.14 -20.61 4.78
CA ARG A 31 14.36 -22.01 4.37
C ARG A 31 15.83 -22.39 4.61
N PRO A 32 16.15 -23.50 5.30
CA PRO A 32 17.53 -23.88 5.49
C PRO A 32 18.06 -24.51 4.20
N SER A 33 18.69 -23.71 3.33
CA SER A 33 19.81 -24.19 2.50
C SER A 33 20.56 -23.04 1.82
N SER A 34 21.85 -22.98 2.18
CA SER A 34 23.03 -22.69 1.35
C SER A 34 23.07 -21.46 0.44
N ASP A 35 24.04 -20.60 0.77
CA ASP A 35 24.83 -19.72 -0.10
C ASP A 35 24.08 -18.96 -1.18
N LEU A 36 24.00 -17.63 -1.00
CA LEU A 36 24.39 -16.66 -2.05
C LEU A 36 24.57 -15.29 -1.39
N ALA A 37 25.77 -14.75 -1.55
CA ALA A 37 26.20 -13.46 -1.04
C ALA A 37 25.32 -12.34 -1.60
N LEU A 38 24.83 -11.47 -0.71
CA LEU A 38 24.17 -10.23 -1.06
C LEU A 38 25.23 -9.13 -1.07
N ASP A 39 25.57 -8.66 -2.27
CA ASP A 39 26.32 -7.43 -2.46
C ASP A 39 25.39 -6.23 -2.29
N ASP A 40 25.88 -5.27 -1.54
CA ASP A 40 25.17 -4.13 -0.99
C ASP A 40 25.36 -2.95 -1.96
N SER A 41 24.30 -2.48 -2.61
CA SER A 41 24.37 -1.20 -3.32
C SER A 41 23.01 -0.54 -3.46
N GLU A 42 22.84 0.52 -2.67
CA GLU A 42 21.87 1.58 -2.89
C GLU A 42 22.00 2.15 -4.30
N SER A 43 20.91 2.16 -5.08
CA SER A 43 20.72 3.15 -6.14
C SER A 43 19.23 3.35 -6.45
N LEU A 44 18.79 4.57 -6.17
CA LEU A 44 17.47 5.11 -6.48
C LEU A 44 17.32 5.36 -8.00
N GLU A 45 16.78 4.43 -8.78
CA GLU A 45 16.20 4.74 -10.11
C GLU A 45 15.09 3.74 -10.51
N ILE A 46 13.85 4.22 -10.66
CA ILE A 46 12.77 3.57 -11.44
C ILE A 46 12.17 4.71 -12.28
N PRO A 47 12.04 4.62 -13.63
CA PRO A 47 11.33 3.55 -14.33
C PRO A 47 11.90 3.09 -15.69
N GLY A 48 11.72 1.81 -16.03
CA GLY A 48 11.81 1.40 -17.44
C GLY A 48 12.01 -0.09 -17.76
N ARG A 49 12.34 -0.95 -16.79
CA ARG A 49 12.76 -2.35 -17.10
C ARG A 49 12.05 -3.48 -16.34
N LEU A 50 11.01 -3.19 -15.57
CA LEU A 50 10.39 -4.20 -14.69
C LEU A 50 9.36 -5.12 -15.36
N ARG A 51 8.98 -4.91 -16.63
CA ARG A 51 7.89 -5.70 -17.25
C ARG A 51 8.30 -7.04 -17.87
N ASP A 52 9.58 -7.26 -18.16
CA ASP A 52 10.01 -8.44 -18.94
C ASP A 52 10.52 -9.62 -18.06
N ASN A 53 10.49 -9.50 -16.73
CA ASN A 53 11.05 -10.53 -15.83
C ASN A 53 10.18 -10.85 -14.60
N GLU A 54 8.89 -10.50 -14.60
CA GLU A 54 7.97 -10.96 -13.54
C GLU A 54 7.63 -12.44 -13.80
N SER A 55 7.88 -13.27 -12.80
CA SER A 55 7.44 -14.67 -12.82
C SER A 55 5.90 -14.73 -12.79
N PRO A 56 5.28 -15.79 -13.37
CA PRO A 56 3.83 -15.96 -13.30
C PRO A 56 3.27 -15.91 -11.87
N ASP A 57 4.04 -16.38 -10.89
CA ASP A 57 3.67 -16.36 -9.47
C ASP A 57 3.62 -14.94 -8.90
N GLU A 58 4.55 -14.07 -9.29
CA GLU A 58 4.57 -12.66 -8.88
C GLU A 58 3.38 -11.88 -9.47
N VAL A 59 3.02 -12.14 -10.72
CA VAL A 59 1.85 -11.53 -11.36
C VAL A 59 0.55 -11.91 -10.63
N ILE A 60 0.38 -13.20 -10.32
CA ILE A 60 -0.79 -13.70 -9.58
C ILE A 60 -0.84 -13.07 -8.18
N MET A 61 0.31 -12.98 -7.50
CA MET A 61 0.40 -12.36 -6.18
C MET A 61 0.01 -10.88 -6.22
N GLY A 62 0.44 -10.15 -7.25
CA GLY A 62 0.03 -8.76 -7.49
C GLY A 62 -1.49 -8.60 -7.66
N GLN A 63 -2.11 -9.46 -8.47
CA GLN A 63 -3.57 -9.45 -8.69
C GLN A 63 -4.35 -9.80 -7.42
N GLN A 64 -3.86 -10.74 -6.62
CA GLN A 64 -4.46 -11.07 -5.32
C GLN A 64 -4.38 -9.90 -4.36
N LEU A 65 -3.25 -9.19 -4.32
CA LEU A 65 -3.07 -8.02 -3.47
C LEU A 65 -3.98 -6.87 -3.89
N GLU A 66 -4.09 -6.60 -5.19
CA GLU A 66 -5.02 -5.61 -5.74
C GLU A 66 -6.47 -5.92 -5.35
N SER A 67 -6.89 -7.18 -5.56
CA SER A 67 -8.24 -7.65 -5.21
C SER A 67 -8.51 -7.50 -3.72
N LEU A 68 -7.53 -7.83 -2.86
CA LEU A 68 -7.63 -7.67 -1.42
C LEU A 68 -7.78 -6.21 -1.00
N ILE A 69 -7.00 -5.31 -1.59
CA ILE A 69 -7.07 -3.88 -1.30
C ILE A 69 -8.44 -3.32 -1.71
N SER A 70 -8.91 -3.64 -2.93
CA SER A 70 -10.23 -3.21 -3.40
C SER A 70 -11.35 -3.70 -2.48
N ALA A 71 -11.36 -5.00 -2.17
CA ALA A 71 -12.35 -5.59 -1.27
C ALA A 71 -12.29 -4.98 0.14
N THR A 72 -11.09 -4.63 0.62
CA THR A 72 -10.92 -3.98 1.93
C THR A 72 -11.51 -2.57 1.91
N ILE A 73 -11.24 -1.77 0.87
CA ILE A 73 -11.81 -0.43 0.69
C ILE A 73 -13.34 -0.52 0.59
N GLU A 74 -13.87 -1.47 -0.18
CA GLU A 74 -15.30 -1.75 -0.31
C GLU A 74 -15.95 -2.29 0.98
N GLY A 75 -15.15 -2.85 1.90
CA GLY A 75 -15.60 -3.29 3.22
C GLY A 75 -15.54 -2.21 4.30
N LEU A 76 -14.90 -1.06 4.03
CA LEU A 76 -14.78 0.02 5.02
C LEU A 76 -16.15 0.63 5.34
N PRO A 77 -16.39 1.05 6.60
CA PRO A 77 -17.50 1.95 6.93
C PRO A 77 -17.54 3.15 5.98
N SER A 78 -18.74 3.58 5.59
CA SER A 78 -18.96 4.63 4.59
C SER A 78 -18.13 5.89 4.85
N GLU A 79 -18.07 6.32 6.10
CA GLU A 79 -17.32 7.51 6.53
C GLU A 79 -15.81 7.38 6.32
N LEU A 80 -15.24 6.19 6.55
CA LEU A 80 -13.81 5.92 6.33
C LEU A 80 -13.50 5.87 4.84
N ARG A 81 -14.37 5.17 4.10
CA ARG A 81 -14.25 5.04 2.65
C ARG A 81 -14.35 6.40 1.96
N ALA A 82 -15.34 7.22 2.30
CA ALA A 82 -15.52 8.53 1.71
C ALA A 82 -14.30 9.43 1.95
N ALA A 83 -13.80 9.49 3.20
CA ALA A 83 -12.62 10.28 3.52
C ALA A 83 -11.36 9.79 2.79
N LEU A 84 -11.17 8.47 2.67
CA LEU A 84 -10.07 7.88 1.91
C LEU A 84 -10.25 8.16 0.41
N THR A 85 -11.44 8.00 -0.15
CA THR A 85 -11.69 8.16 -1.59
C THR A 85 -11.41 9.59 -2.03
N LEU A 86 -11.98 10.57 -1.32
CA LEU A 86 -11.76 11.99 -1.60
C LEU A 86 -10.29 12.37 -1.46
N ARG A 87 -9.55 11.72 -0.54
CA ARG A 87 -8.13 11.98 -0.36
C ARG A 87 -7.28 11.39 -1.48
N GLU A 88 -7.43 10.09 -1.75
CA GLU A 88 -6.47 9.33 -2.54
C GLU A 88 -6.80 9.32 -4.04
N PHE A 89 -8.08 9.44 -4.39
CA PHE A 89 -8.54 9.40 -5.79
C PHE A 89 -8.90 10.78 -6.33
N GLU A 90 -9.52 11.63 -5.51
CA GLU A 90 -9.86 13.01 -5.91
C GLU A 90 -8.76 14.04 -5.55
N GLY A 91 -7.78 13.65 -4.73
CA GLY A 91 -6.62 14.48 -4.40
C GLY A 91 -6.91 15.67 -3.47
N LEU A 92 -8.05 15.67 -2.77
CA LEU A 92 -8.46 16.78 -1.92
C LEU A 92 -7.58 16.95 -0.66
N SER A 93 -7.41 18.20 -0.23
CA SER A 93 -6.83 18.54 1.07
C SER A 93 -7.73 18.09 2.23
N TYR A 94 -7.19 18.03 3.45
CA TYR A 94 -8.01 17.61 4.60
C TYR A 94 -9.09 18.64 4.93
N GLU A 95 -8.80 19.90 4.65
CA GLU A 95 -9.70 21.05 4.79
C GLU A 95 -10.86 20.96 3.77
N GLU A 96 -10.57 20.71 2.49
CA GLU A 96 -11.63 20.51 1.47
C GLU A 96 -12.50 19.29 1.78
N ILE A 97 -11.89 18.19 2.25
CA ILE A 97 -12.66 17.00 2.66
C ILE A 97 -13.53 17.30 3.89
N ALA A 98 -13.04 18.11 4.82
CA ALA A 98 -13.79 18.52 6.00
C ALA A 98 -15.03 19.33 5.63
N GLU A 99 -14.91 20.20 4.63
CA GLU A 99 -16.02 20.95 4.04
C GLU A 99 -17.02 20.02 3.34
N VAL A 100 -16.55 19.10 2.47
CA VAL A 100 -17.40 18.16 1.73
C VAL A 100 -18.16 17.20 2.64
N LEU A 101 -17.52 16.70 3.70
CA LEU A 101 -18.10 15.75 4.64
C LEU A 101 -18.76 16.41 5.85
N GLU A 102 -18.84 17.74 5.88
CA GLU A 102 -19.41 18.54 6.96
C GLU A 102 -18.93 18.11 8.36
N CYS A 103 -17.62 17.91 8.51
CA CYS A 103 -17.02 17.43 9.75
C CYS A 103 -15.70 18.12 10.08
N PRO A 104 -15.24 18.09 11.35
CA PRO A 104 -13.95 18.69 11.71
C PRO A 104 -12.76 18.07 10.96
N VAL A 105 -11.75 18.87 10.61
CA VAL A 105 -10.51 18.39 9.96
C VAL A 105 -9.79 17.28 10.75
N GLY A 106 -9.88 17.31 12.09
CA GLY A 106 -9.37 16.25 12.95
C GLY A 106 -10.09 14.92 12.75
N THR A 107 -11.41 14.96 12.47
CA THR A 107 -12.21 13.79 12.13
C THR A 107 -11.75 13.21 10.80
N VAL A 108 -11.55 14.05 9.77
CA VAL A 108 -11.00 13.62 8.47
C VAL A 108 -9.66 12.90 8.65
N ARG A 109 -8.72 13.49 9.38
CA ARG A 109 -7.41 12.88 9.65
C ARG A 109 -7.57 11.51 10.33
N SER A 110 -8.42 11.39 11.35
CA SER A 110 -8.63 10.13 12.05
C SER A 110 -9.31 9.06 11.17
N ARG A 111 -10.24 9.47 10.28
CA ARG A 111 -10.91 8.57 9.35
C ARG A 111 -9.93 8.01 8.32
N ILE A 112 -9.12 8.86 7.69
CA ILE A 112 -8.09 8.45 6.74
C ILE A 112 -7.08 7.51 7.41
N PHE A 113 -6.63 7.85 8.62
CA PHE A 113 -5.70 7.00 9.37
C PHE A 113 -6.28 5.59 9.61
N ARG A 114 -7.52 5.49 10.11
CA ARG A 114 -8.17 4.21 10.36
C ARG A 114 -8.43 3.40 9.08
N ALA A 115 -8.77 4.07 7.99
CA ALA A 115 -8.92 3.43 6.69
C ALA A 115 -7.60 2.79 6.23
N ARG A 116 -6.48 3.52 6.37
CA ARG A 116 -5.14 3.04 6.05
C ARG A 116 -4.70 1.87 6.94
N GLU A 117 -4.95 1.93 8.24
CA GLU A 117 -4.67 0.79 9.16
C GLU A 117 -5.44 -0.47 8.76
N ALA A 118 -6.70 -0.35 8.37
CA ALA A 118 -7.49 -1.50 7.95
C ALA A 118 -6.91 -2.18 6.70
N ILE A 119 -6.44 -1.39 5.74
CA ILE A 119 -5.76 -1.90 4.54
C ILE A 119 -4.43 -2.57 4.93
N ASP A 120 -3.60 -1.88 5.71
CA ASP A 120 -2.29 -2.39 6.12
C ASP A 120 -2.39 -3.73 6.86
N SER A 121 -3.36 -3.85 7.78
CA SER A 121 -3.63 -5.09 8.52
C SER A 121 -3.99 -6.26 7.60
N LYS A 122 -4.83 -6.02 6.57
CA LYS A 122 -5.23 -7.06 5.61
C LYS A 122 -4.07 -7.47 4.72
N VAL A 123 -3.32 -6.50 4.21
CA VAL A 123 -2.14 -6.75 3.38
C VAL A 123 -1.10 -7.57 4.16
N ALA A 124 -0.78 -7.16 5.40
CA ALA A 124 0.15 -7.89 6.26
C ALA A 124 -0.27 -9.35 6.48
N ALA A 125 -1.57 -9.60 6.72
CA ALA A 125 -2.09 -10.94 6.92
C ALA A 125 -1.97 -11.83 5.67
N GLN A 126 -2.29 -11.31 4.48
CA GLN A 126 -2.17 -12.05 3.20
C GLN A 126 -0.71 -12.48 2.94
N LEU A 127 0.23 -11.60 3.25
CA LEU A 127 1.66 -11.86 3.03
C LEU A 127 2.21 -12.89 4.00
N GLN A 128 1.72 -12.89 5.25
CA GLN A 128 2.07 -13.91 6.25
C GLN A 128 1.41 -15.26 5.95
N GLY A 129 0.18 -15.27 5.42
CA GLY A 129 -0.55 -16.49 5.05
C GLY A 129 0.07 -17.25 3.86
N ASN A 130 0.65 -16.54 2.89
CA ASN A 130 1.33 -17.13 1.74
C ASN A 130 2.72 -17.72 2.07
N LEU A 131 3.17 -17.66 3.32
CA LEU A 131 4.45 -18.20 3.79
C LEU A 131 4.31 -19.54 4.53
N GLY A 132 3.08 -20.06 4.65
CA GLY A 132 2.75 -21.35 5.27
C GLY A 132 2.77 -22.52 4.29
#